data_AF-A0A962TAQ9-F1
#
_entry.id   AF-A0A962TAQ9-F1
#
_cell.length_a   1.000
_cell.length_b   1.000
_cell.length_c   1.000
_cell.angle_alpha   90.00
_cell.angle_beta   90.00
_cell.angle_gamma   90.00
#
_symmetry.space_group_name_H-M   'P 1'
#
loop_
_entity.id
_entity.type
_entity.pdbx_description
1 polymer ?
#
loop_
_entity_poly.entity_id
_entity_poly.type
_entity_poly.pdbx_seq_one_letter_code
_entity_poly.pdbx_strand_id
1 'polypeptide(L)' 'EIVVALVDGEEATLKRLEAQRGEVVLHPANSTLAPMRFAADRVRIQGVLIGQMRRYH' A
#
# COMPACT_ATOMS: atom_id res chain seq x y z
N GLU A 1 -4.14 -8.16 -0.77
CA GLU A 1 -3.33 -8.34 0.46
C GLU A 1 -2.81 -6.99 0.96
N ILE A 2 -2.29 -6.92 2.18
CA ILE A 2 -1.56 -5.72 2.65
C ILE A 2 -0.12 -5.87 2.16
N VAL A 3 0.34 -4.88 1.42
CA VAL A 3 1.71 -4.87 0.88
C VAL A 3 2.47 -3.68 1.42
N VAL A 4 3.79 -3.85 1.45
CA VAL A 4 4.71 -2.72 1.59
C VAL A 4 4.98 -2.20 0.19
N ALA A 5 4.43 -1.03 -0.11
CA ALA A 5 4.63 -0.36 -1.37
C ALA A 5 5.50 0.88 -1.17
N LEU A 6 6.46 1.05 -2.05
CA LEU A 6 7.24 2.27 -2.24
C LEU A 6 6.64 3.02 -3.43
N VAL A 7 6.17 4.25 -3.18
CA VAL A 7 5.67 5.15 -4.22
C VAL A 7 6.75 6.19 -4.50
N ASP A 8 7.10 6.36 -5.78
CA ASP A 8 8.11 7.32 -6.27
C ASP A 8 9.50 7.24 -5.62
N GLY A 9 9.80 6.14 -4.91
CA GLY A 9 11.09 5.96 -4.24
C GLY A 9 11.23 6.68 -2.89
N GLU A 10 10.24 7.45 -2.45
CA GLU A 10 10.34 8.29 -1.25
C GLU A 10 9.39 7.88 -0.11
N GLU A 11 8.17 7.43 -0.42
CA GLU A 11 7.15 7.15 0.61
C GLU A 11 6.84 5.65 0.71
N ALA A 12 7.18 5.04 1.85
CA ALA A 12 6.81 3.66 2.17
C ALA A 12 5.45 3.64 2.88
N THR A 13 4.45 2.96 2.31
CA THR A 13 3.10 2.86 2.89
C THR A 13 2.62 1.42 3.04
N LEU A 14 1.87 1.16 4.12
CA LEU A 14 1.13 -0.08 4.33
C LEU A 14 -0.30 0.12 3.84
N LYS A 15 -0.64 -0.43 2.68
CA LYS A 15 -1.93 -0.24 2.02
C LYS A 15 -2.49 -1.57 1.54
N ARG A 16 -3.82 -1.66 1.44
CA ARG A 16 -4.45 -2.77 0.73
C ARG A 16 -4.34 -2.46 -0.76
N LEU A 17 -3.58 -3.28 -1.49
CA LEU A 17 -3.32 -3.07 -2.91
C LEU A 17 -4.40 -3.73 -3.76
N GLU A 18 -4.96 -2.95 -4.68
CA GLU A 18 -5.82 -3.42 -5.77
C GLU A 18 -5.13 -3.08 -7.08
N ALA A 19 -4.68 -4.12 -7.80
CA ALA A 19 -4.07 -3.95 -9.11
C ALA A 19 -5.14 -4.06 -10.20
N GLN A 20 -5.30 -3.00 -10.98
CA GLN A 20 -6.07 -2.97 -12.21
C GLN A 20 -5.11 -2.83 -13.39
N ARG A 21 -5.53 -3.15 -14.62
CA ARG A 21 -4.63 -3.14 -15.79
C ARG A 21 -4.03 -1.74 -16.02
N GLY A 22 -2.76 -1.58 -15.62
CA GLY A 22 -2.00 -0.33 -15.73
C GLY A 22 -2.09 0.63 -14.54
N GLU A 23 -2.97 0.36 -13.57
CA GLU A 23 -3.17 1.20 -12.38
C GLU A 23 -3.09 0.39 -11.09
N VAL A 24 -2.57 1.03 -10.05
CA VAL A 24 -2.57 0.52 -8.68
C VAL A 24 -3.38 1.46 -7.81
N VAL A 25 -4.38 0.91 -7.13
CA VAL A 25 -5.16 1.64 -6.12
C VAL A 25 -4.66 1.25 -4.73
N LEU A 26 -4.24 2.24 -3.96
CA LEU A 26 -3.75 2.10 -2.60
C LEU A 26 -4.82 2.56 -1.61
N HIS A 27 -5.54 1.59 -1.05
CA HIS A 27 -6.56 1.84 -0.03
C HIS A 27 -5.93 2.06 1.35
N PRO A 28 -6.19 3.21 2.01
CA PRO A 28 -5.73 3.46 3.37
C PRO A 28 -6.38 2.51 4.38
N ALA A 29 -5.64 2.16 5.43
CA ALA A 29 -6.19 1.41 6.56
C ALA A 29 -7.03 2.27 7.52
N ASN A 30 -7.02 3.59 7.33
CA ASN A 30 -7.85 4.54 8.05
C ASN A 30 -9.03 4.97 7.15
N SER A 31 -10.26 4.80 7.66
CA SER A 31 -11.50 5.08 6.94
C SER A 31 -11.75 6.56 6.67
N THR A 32 -11.01 7.47 7.31
CA THR A 32 -11.14 8.93 7.06
C THR A 32 -10.35 9.41 5.85
N LEU A 33 -9.50 8.57 5.27
CA LEU A 33 -8.66 8.91 4.12
C LEU A 33 -9.24 8.34 2.83
N ALA A 34 -9.17 9.13 1.76
CA ALA A 34 -9.57 8.69 0.42
C ALA A 34 -8.54 7.71 -0.18
N PRO A 35 -8.98 6.75 -1.01
CA PRO A 35 -8.07 5.91 -1.81
C PRO A 35 -7.22 6.76 -2.77
N MET A 36 -5.96 6.36 -2.94
CA MET A 36 -5.04 7.00 -3.87
C MET A 36 -4.83 6.10 -5.08
N ARG A 37 -4.75 6.67 -6.28
CA ARG A 37 -4.54 5.94 -7.54
C ARG A 37 -3.19 6.34 -8.13
N PHE A 38 -2.42 5.35 -8.54
CA PHE A 38 -1.11 5.53 -9.14
C PHE A 38 -1.00 4.69 -10.42
N ALA A 39 -0.18 5.14 -11.36
CA ALA A 39 0.24 4.29 -12.46
C ALA A 39 1.12 3.15 -11.91
N ALA A 40 1.00 1.96 -12.51
CA ALA A 40 1.64 0.75 -12.00
C ALA A 40 3.19 0.84 -11.96
N ASP A 41 3.78 1.64 -12.83
CA ASP A 41 5.24 1.90 -12.91
C ASP A 41 5.77 2.75 -11.75
N ARG A 42 4.92 3.60 -11.15
CA ARG A 42 5.27 4.45 -9.99
C ARG A 42 5.25 3.70 -8.65
N VAL A 43 4.67 2.50 -8.63
CA VAL A 43 4.49 1.73 -7.40
C VAL A 43 5.35 0.48 -7.44
N ARG A 44 6.32 0.42 -6.52
CA ARG A 44 7.17 -0.75 -6.34
C ARG A 44 6.75 -1.51 -5.10
N ILE A 45 6.30 -2.76 -5.28
CA ILE A 45 5.99 -3.66 -4.17
C ILE A 45 7.30 -4.25 -3.65
N GLN A 46 7.61 -4.02 -2.37
CA GLN A 46 8.82 -4.55 -1.73
C GLN A 46 8.58 -5.86 -0.99
N GLY A 47 7.32 -6.14 -0.64
CA GLY A 47 6.94 -7.36 0.06
C GLY A 47 5.49 -7.37 0.47
N VAL A 48 5.03 -8.53 0.92
CA VAL A 48 3.68 -8.74 1.45
C VAL A 48 3.76 -8.79 2.98
N LEU A 49 2.85 -8.11 3.68
CA LEU A 49 2.76 -8.18 5.13
C LEU A 49 2.24 -9.58 5.54
N ILE A 50 3.10 -10.38 6.16
CA ILE A 50 2.76 -11.75 6.59
C ILE A 50 2.33 -11.87 8.06
N GLY A 51 2.49 -10.81 8.85
CA GLY A 51 2.13 -10.81 10.27
C GLY A 51 2.30 -9.43 10.90
N GLN A 52 1.52 -9.17 11.96
CA GLN A 52 1.62 -7.94 12.73
C GLN A 52 1.85 -8.27 14.21
N MET A 53 2.94 -7.76 14.78
CA MET A 53 3.17 -7.81 16.22
C MET A 53 2.60 -6.55 16.86
N ARG A 54 1.75 -6.70 17.87
CA ARG A 54 1.19 -5.60 18.67
C ARG A 54 1.56 -5.83 20.13
N ARG A 55 2.13 -4.82 20.77
CA ARG A 55 2.33 -4.80 22.23
C ARG A 55 1.52 -3.65 22.79
N TYR A 56 0.55 -3.99 23.63
CA TYR A 56 -0.25 -3.03 24.38
C TYR A 56 0.30 -2.98 25.80
N HIS A 57 0.53 -1.78 26.32
CA HIS A 57 0.92 -1.51 27.70
C HIS A 57 -0.29 -1.02 28.49
#